data_AF-A0A917WIE9-F1
#
_entry.id   AF-A0A917WIE9-F1
#
_cell.length_a   1.000
_cell.length_b   1.000
_cell.length_c   1.000
_cell.angle_alpha   90.00
_cell.angle_beta   90.00
_cell.angle_gamma   90.00
#
_symmetry.space_group_name_H-M   'P 1'
#
loop_
_entity.id
_entity.type
_entity.pdbx_description
1 polymer ?
#
loop_
_entity_poly.entity_id
_entity_poly.type
_entity_poly.pdbx_seq_one_letter_code
_entity_poly.pdbx_strand_id
1 'polypeptide(L)'
;MGTENGDEWAPRTRVGAVVVALLNGDAEGAERAAGQPPEPHDTPVLDAAIRLAVRSLFDEDTPPDDIAGFVAAITQDVDVDPAAAEALIRTQLGEEGLLDAFPPHVVTDTTWSMLGYLCERQLGREDSLQLVEQAERTAVV
;
A
#
# COMPACT_ATOMS: atom_id res chain seq x y z
N MET A 1 -8.10 -37.92 -5.63
CA MET A 1 -7.11 -37.07 -4.95
C MET A 1 -6.17 -36.58 -6.03
N GLY A 2 -6.10 -35.34 -6.46
CA GLY A 2 -6.53 -34.06 -5.93
C GLY A 2 -5.63 -33.06 -6.66
N THR A 3 -6.16 -32.41 -7.68
CA THR A 3 -5.53 -31.23 -8.29
C THR A 3 -6.59 -30.16 -8.24
N GLU A 4 -6.87 -29.72 -7.01
CA GLU A 4 -7.34 -28.37 -6.79
C GLU A 4 -6.23 -27.50 -7.38
N ASN A 5 -6.42 -27.03 -8.61
CA ASN A 5 -5.72 -25.83 -9.06
C ASN A 5 -6.14 -24.79 -8.02
N GLY A 6 -5.24 -24.52 -7.07
CA GLY A 6 -5.47 -23.56 -6.01
C GLY A 6 -6.01 -22.30 -6.66
N ASP A 7 -7.12 -21.80 -6.12
CA ASP A 7 -7.68 -20.51 -6.53
C ASP A 7 -6.55 -19.48 -6.46
N GLU A 8 -5.94 -19.21 -7.61
CA GLU A 8 -4.92 -18.19 -7.74
C GLU A 8 -5.69 -16.89 -7.56
N TRP A 9 -5.51 -16.27 -6.38
CA TRP A 9 -6.23 -15.06 -6.04
C TRP A 9 -6.05 -14.03 -7.16
N ALA A 10 -7.17 -13.54 -7.69
CA ALA A 10 -7.19 -12.55 -8.75
C ALA A 10 -7.68 -11.22 -8.18
N PRO A 11 -7.02 -10.10 -8.53
CA PRO A 11 -7.40 -8.79 -8.05
C PRO A 11 -8.75 -8.37 -8.62
N ARG A 12 -9.59 -7.72 -7.79
CA ARG A 12 -10.91 -7.22 -8.19
C ARG A 12 -10.88 -5.74 -8.56
N THR A 13 -9.80 -5.06 -8.22
CA THR A 13 -9.67 -3.60 -8.32
C THR A 13 -8.38 -3.23 -9.03
N ARG A 14 -8.29 -1.98 -9.49
CA ARG A 14 -7.05 -1.43 -10.08
C ARG A 14 -5.89 -1.47 -9.09
N VAL A 15 -6.15 -1.19 -7.81
CA VAL A 15 -5.17 -1.30 -6.72
C VAL A 15 -4.63 -2.71 -6.58
N GLY A 16 -5.51 -3.71 -6.54
CA GLY A 16 -5.07 -5.09 -6.49
C GLY A 16 -4.26 -5.50 -7.71
N ALA A 17 -4.65 -5.05 -8.90
CA ALA A 17 -3.94 -5.37 -10.13
C ALA A 17 -2.50 -4.81 -10.15
N VAL A 18 -2.31 -3.58 -9.66
CA VAL A 18 -0.98 -3.00 -9.51
C VAL A 18 -0.14 -3.81 -8.53
N VAL A 19 -0.65 -4.09 -7.32
CA VAL A 19 0.13 -4.80 -6.30
C VAL A 19 0.50 -6.23 -6.73
N VAL A 20 -0.42 -6.96 -7.36
CA VAL A 20 -0.12 -8.30 -7.92
C VAL A 20 1.01 -8.24 -8.93
N ALA A 21 0.95 -7.26 -9.85
CA ALA A 21 1.96 -7.13 -10.88
C ALA A 21 3.34 -6.81 -10.27
N LEU A 22 3.40 -5.89 -9.30
CA LEU A 22 4.62 -5.58 -8.54
C LEU A 22 5.20 -6.83 -7.84
N LEU A 23 4.36 -7.59 -7.13
CA LEU A 23 4.77 -8.83 -6.46
C LEU A 23 5.21 -9.96 -7.41
N ASN A 24 4.82 -9.88 -8.69
CA ASN A 24 5.27 -10.78 -9.75
C ASN A 24 6.55 -10.30 -10.44
N GLY A 25 7.06 -9.10 -10.13
CA GLY A 25 8.12 -8.45 -10.89
C GLY A 25 7.67 -8.00 -12.28
N ASP A 26 6.37 -7.87 -12.52
CA ASP A 26 5.77 -7.41 -13.77
C ASP A 26 5.56 -5.89 -13.75
N ALA A 27 6.64 -5.15 -13.94
CA ALA A 27 6.61 -3.68 -13.95
C ALA A 27 5.69 -3.13 -15.07
N GLU A 28 5.65 -3.78 -16.24
CA GLU A 28 4.76 -3.38 -17.34
C GLU A 28 3.29 -3.62 -16.98
N GLY A 29 2.99 -4.72 -16.29
CA GLY A 29 1.66 -5.00 -15.76
C GLY A 29 1.22 -3.95 -14.73
N ALA A 30 2.13 -3.56 -13.84
CA ALA A 30 1.87 -2.55 -12.83
C ALA A 30 1.59 -1.17 -13.46
N GLU A 31 2.42 -0.75 -14.42
CA GLU A 31 2.22 0.52 -15.15
C GLU A 31 0.90 0.50 -15.95
N ARG A 32 0.60 -0.62 -16.61
CA ARG A 32 -0.64 -0.79 -17.37
C ARG A 32 -1.87 -0.71 -16.47
N ALA A 33 -1.83 -1.35 -15.30
CA ALA A 33 -2.91 -1.28 -14.32
C ALA A 33 -3.07 0.14 -13.77
N ALA A 34 -1.97 0.79 -13.37
CA ALA A 34 -1.99 2.16 -12.87
C ALA A 34 -2.54 3.17 -13.91
N GLY A 35 -2.26 2.94 -15.19
CA GLY A 35 -2.76 3.77 -16.30
C GLY A 35 -4.25 3.59 -16.63
N GLN A 36 -4.95 2.63 -16.00
CA GLN A 36 -6.40 2.50 -16.18
C GLN A 36 -7.15 3.66 -15.50
N PRO A 37 -8.31 4.06 -16.02
CA PRO A 37 -9.15 5.08 -15.38
C PRO A 37 -9.46 4.70 -13.93
N PRO A 38 -9.36 5.65 -12.98
CA PRO A 38 -9.69 5.37 -11.58
C PRO A 38 -11.16 5.01 -11.41
N GLU A 39 -11.43 4.00 -10.59
CA GLU A 39 -12.77 3.58 -10.21
C GLU A 39 -13.17 4.18 -8.84
N PRO A 40 -14.48 4.34 -8.54
CA PRO A 40 -14.93 4.96 -7.29
C PRO A 40 -14.42 4.27 -6.01
N HIS A 41 -14.11 2.98 -6.09
CA HIS A 41 -13.63 2.17 -4.97
C HIS A 41 -12.09 2.15 -4.86
N ASP A 42 -11.34 2.68 -5.82
CA ASP A 42 -9.87 2.64 -5.78
C ASP A 42 -9.29 3.38 -4.59
N THR A 43 -9.79 4.59 -4.31
CA THR A 43 -9.29 5.38 -3.17
C THR A 43 -9.59 4.70 -1.83
N PRO A 44 -10.83 4.22 -1.57
CA PRO A 44 -11.11 3.38 -0.39
C PRO A 44 -10.23 2.12 -0.27
N VAL A 45 -9.97 1.42 -1.38
CA VAL A 45 -9.14 0.20 -1.37
C VAL A 45 -7.68 0.55 -1.08
N LEU A 46 -7.16 1.62 -1.69
CA LEU A 46 -5.80 2.08 -1.46
C LEU A 46 -5.58 2.50 0.00
N ASP A 47 -6.52 3.25 0.59
CA ASP A 47 -6.46 3.63 2.02
C ASP A 47 -6.53 2.41 2.94
N ALA A 48 -7.42 1.46 2.66
CA ALA A 48 -7.53 0.22 3.43
C ALA A 48 -6.24 -0.63 3.32
N ALA A 49 -5.65 -0.73 2.13
CA ALA A 49 -4.43 -1.48 1.90
C ALA A 49 -3.23 -0.85 2.64
N ILE A 50 -2.99 0.45 2.47
CA ILE A 50 -1.87 1.10 3.18
C ILE A 50 -2.06 1.04 4.70
N ARG A 51 -3.29 1.17 5.20
CA ARG A 51 -3.59 1.04 6.62
C ARG A 51 -3.21 -0.33 7.17
N LEU A 52 -3.63 -1.39 6.48
CA LEU A 52 -3.30 -2.76 6.89
C LEU A 52 -1.79 -2.99 6.82
N ALA A 53 -1.10 -2.44 5.82
CA ALA A 53 0.34 -2.66 5.61
C ALA A 53 1.19 -1.93 6.65
N VAL A 54 0.76 -0.74 7.06
CA VAL A 54 1.38 -0.01 8.16
C VAL A 54 1.15 -0.75 9.49
N ARG A 55 -0.10 -1.15 9.77
CA ARG A 55 -0.46 -1.80 11.05
C ARG A 55 0.07 -3.22 11.22
N SER A 56 0.59 -3.86 10.16
CA SER A 56 1.31 -5.13 10.28
C SER A 56 2.77 -4.94 10.68
N LEU A 57 3.32 -3.73 10.54
CA LEU A 57 4.73 -3.41 10.82
C LEU A 57 4.90 -2.51 12.05
N PHE A 58 3.88 -1.73 12.38
CA PHE A 58 3.90 -0.74 13.44
C PHE A 58 2.70 -0.88 14.36
N ASP A 59 2.95 -0.79 15.66
CA ASP A 59 1.92 -0.65 16.68
C ASP A 59 1.48 0.81 16.81
N GLU A 60 0.27 1.05 17.33
CA GLU A 60 -0.29 2.40 17.51
C GLU A 60 0.55 3.29 18.45
N ASP A 61 1.38 2.69 19.32
CA ASP A 61 2.29 3.37 20.24
C ASP A 61 3.74 3.46 19.73
N THR A 62 3.99 3.11 18.46
CA THR A 62 5.32 3.26 17.84
C THR A 62 5.81 4.70 17.96
N PRO A 63 7.00 4.94 18.55
CA PRO A 63 7.55 6.28 18.69
C PRO A 63 7.77 6.98 17.33
N PRO A 64 7.52 8.30 17.22
CA PRO A 64 7.77 9.05 15.99
C PRO A 64 9.22 8.95 15.49
N ASP A 65 10.19 8.87 16.40
CA ASP A 65 11.62 8.74 16.04
C ASP A 65 11.92 7.41 15.33
N ASP A 66 11.23 6.32 15.70
CA ASP A 66 11.39 5.02 15.06
C ASP A 66 10.75 5.02 13.66
N ILE A 67 9.61 5.68 13.51
CA ILE A 67 8.96 5.90 12.20
C ILE A 67 9.87 6.75 11.30
N ALA A 68 10.43 7.85 11.83
CA ALA A 68 11.35 8.69 11.08
C ALA A 68 12.62 7.92 10.66
N GLY A 69 13.15 7.07 11.53
CA GLY A 69 14.26 6.17 11.22
C GLY A 69 13.93 5.19 10.09
N PHE A 70 12.73 4.61 10.10
CA PHE A 70 12.24 3.75 9.03
C PHE A 70 12.06 4.51 7.71
N VAL A 71 11.42 5.68 7.71
CA VAL A 71 11.24 6.52 6.51
C VAL A 71 12.59 6.95 5.92
N ALA A 72 13.56 7.30 6.76
CA ALA A 72 14.91 7.64 6.32
C ALA A 72 15.60 6.46 5.60
N ALA A 73 15.31 5.22 5.98
CA ALA A 73 15.79 4.05 5.27
C ALA A 73 15.05 3.85 3.93
N ILE A 74 13.71 3.98 3.90
CA ILE A 74 12.90 3.81 2.68
C ILE A 74 13.28 4.80 1.59
N THR A 75 13.49 6.07 1.97
CA THR A 75 13.76 7.15 1.01
C THR A 75 15.09 6.98 0.26
N GLN A 76 15.91 5.99 0.64
CA GLN A 76 17.08 5.56 -0.14
C GLN A 76 16.71 4.64 -1.31
N ASP A 77 15.62 3.90 -1.19
CA ASP A 77 15.14 2.90 -2.15
C ASP A 77 14.02 3.44 -3.04
N VAL A 78 13.24 4.40 -2.55
CA VAL A 78 12.04 4.92 -3.21
C VAL A 78 12.04 6.44 -3.20
N ASP A 79 11.70 7.03 -4.35
CA ASP A 79 11.57 8.48 -4.50
C ASP A 79 10.23 8.95 -3.92
N VAL A 80 10.24 9.28 -2.62
CA VAL A 80 9.10 9.85 -1.89
C VAL A 80 9.55 11.01 -1.01
N ASP A 81 8.65 11.97 -0.80
CA ASP A 81 8.87 13.04 0.20
C ASP A 81 8.89 12.41 1.61
N PRO A 82 9.99 12.53 2.37
CA PRO A 82 10.10 11.92 3.69
C PRO A 82 9.04 12.43 4.68
N ALA A 83 8.69 13.70 4.63
CA ALA A 83 7.71 14.28 5.53
C ALA A 83 6.29 13.77 5.19
N ALA A 84 5.98 13.64 3.89
CA ALA A 84 4.72 13.04 3.46
C ALA A 84 4.62 11.55 3.85
N ALA A 85 5.71 10.80 3.73
CA ALA A 85 5.77 9.38 4.10
C ALA A 85 5.59 9.18 5.61
N GLU A 86 6.24 10.00 6.45
CA GLU A 86 6.05 9.97 7.90
C GLU A 86 4.60 10.32 8.28
N ALA A 87 4.07 11.41 7.72
CA ALA A 87 2.70 11.83 7.95
C ALA A 87 1.68 10.75 7.55
N LEU A 88 1.93 10.05 6.44
CA LEU A 88 1.11 8.93 5.98
C LEU A 88 1.10 7.80 7.00
N ILE A 89 2.28 7.32 7.45
CA ILE A 89 2.37 6.21 8.42
C ILE A 89 1.63 6.59 9.71
N ARG A 90 1.92 7.78 10.27
CA ARG A 90 1.31 8.25 11.52
C ARG A 90 -0.21 8.41 11.40
N THR A 91 -0.70 8.84 10.23
CA THR A 91 -2.14 8.90 9.95
C THR A 91 -2.79 7.52 9.99
N GLN A 92 -2.14 6.49 9.43
CA GLN A 92 -2.65 5.12 9.46
C GLN A 92 -2.61 4.48 10.86
N LEU A 93 -1.76 5.01 11.75
CA LEU A 93 -1.71 4.65 13.17
C LEU A 93 -2.74 5.41 14.03
N GLY A 94 -3.43 6.41 13.48
CA GLY A 94 -4.56 7.10 14.13
C GLY A 94 -4.35 8.58 14.41
N GLU A 95 -3.24 9.18 13.97
CA GLU A 95 -3.05 10.63 14.08
C GLU A 95 -3.83 11.39 12.99
N GLU A 96 -4.70 12.31 13.40
CA GLU A 96 -5.58 13.02 12.47
C GLU A 96 -4.96 14.32 11.94
N GLY A 97 -5.28 14.68 10.69
CA GLY A 97 -4.97 15.99 10.11
C GLY A 97 -3.52 16.21 9.64
N LEU A 98 -2.64 15.20 9.74
CA LEU A 98 -1.24 15.34 9.31
C LEU A 98 -1.10 15.49 7.79
N LEU A 99 -1.93 14.79 7.02
CA LEU A 99 -1.90 14.83 5.56
C LEU A 99 -2.47 16.12 4.96
N ASP A 100 -3.20 16.93 5.75
CA ASP A 100 -3.80 18.19 5.30
C ASP A 100 -2.74 19.25 4.93
N ALA A 101 -1.50 19.07 5.41
CA ALA A 101 -0.37 19.93 5.07
C ALA A 101 0.19 19.68 3.65
N PHE A 102 -0.23 18.61 2.98
CA PHE A 102 0.32 18.18 1.70
C PHE A 102 -0.68 18.29 0.55
N PRO A 103 -0.23 18.55 -0.69
CA PRO A 103 -1.10 18.49 -1.85
C PRO A 103 -1.67 17.06 -2.06
N PRO A 104 -2.94 16.90 -2.51
CA PRO A 104 -3.55 15.58 -2.68
C PRO A 104 -2.80 14.62 -3.62
N HIS A 105 -2.15 15.14 -4.66
CA HIS A 105 -1.33 14.32 -5.56
C HIS A 105 -0.09 13.75 -4.85
N VAL A 106 0.58 14.56 -4.02
CA VAL A 106 1.72 14.10 -3.21
C VAL A 106 1.30 12.98 -2.26
N VAL A 107 0.15 13.12 -1.60
CA VAL A 107 -0.39 12.07 -0.72
C VAL A 107 -0.69 10.79 -1.50
N THR A 108 -1.32 10.92 -2.67
CA THR A 108 -1.66 9.76 -3.52
C THR A 108 -0.40 9.05 -4.02
N ASP A 109 0.56 9.78 -4.57
CA ASP A 109 1.82 9.24 -5.09
C ASP A 109 2.65 8.59 -3.98
N THR A 110 2.75 9.25 -2.82
CA THR A 110 3.42 8.69 -1.63
C THR A 110 2.73 7.40 -1.18
N THR A 111 1.40 7.35 -1.20
CA THR A 111 0.64 6.16 -0.78
C THR A 111 0.93 4.97 -1.70
N TRP A 112 0.95 5.18 -3.02
CA TRP A 112 1.30 4.13 -3.98
C TRP A 112 2.73 3.63 -3.80
N SER A 113 3.69 4.56 -3.74
CA SER A 113 5.11 4.24 -3.56
C SER A 113 5.36 3.49 -2.26
N MET A 114 4.75 3.94 -1.16
CA MET A 114 4.85 3.28 0.14
C MET A 114 4.20 1.90 0.13
N LEU A 115 2.98 1.76 -0.39
CA LEU A 115 2.31 0.45 -0.45
C LEU A 115 3.12 -0.54 -1.28
N GLY A 116 3.60 -0.14 -2.46
CA GLY A 116 4.46 -0.96 -3.31
C GLY A 116 5.71 -1.42 -2.57
N TYR A 117 6.41 -0.50 -1.91
CA TYR A 117 7.60 -0.82 -1.14
C TYR A 117 7.34 -1.80 0.00
N LEU A 118 6.30 -1.55 0.82
CA LEU A 118 5.94 -2.41 1.94
C LEU A 118 5.62 -3.82 1.46
N CYS A 119 4.86 -3.95 0.37
CA CYS A 119 4.52 -5.24 -0.21
C CYS A 119 5.74 -5.99 -0.77
N GLU A 120 6.60 -5.32 -1.53
CA GLU A 120 7.76 -5.96 -2.17
C GLU A 120 8.89 -6.30 -1.19
N ARG A 121 9.13 -5.45 -0.18
CA ARG A 121 10.37 -5.49 0.62
C ARG A 121 10.17 -5.88 2.08
N GLN A 122 8.98 -5.67 2.65
CA GLN A 122 8.77 -5.83 4.10
C GLN A 122 7.84 -7.00 4.43
N LEU A 123 6.69 -7.09 3.76
CA LEU A 123 5.66 -8.10 4.08
C LEU A 123 5.90 -9.44 3.39
N GLY A 124 6.48 -9.42 2.20
CA GLY A 124 6.57 -10.60 1.36
C GLY A 124 5.26 -10.91 0.65
N ARG A 125 5.33 -11.87 -0.28
CA ARG A 125 4.27 -12.09 -1.27
C ARG A 125 2.94 -12.52 -0.66
N GLU A 126 2.93 -13.58 0.14
CA GLU A 126 1.67 -14.18 0.64
C GLU A 126 0.89 -13.20 1.52
N ASP A 127 1.57 -12.54 2.46
CA ASP A 127 0.95 -11.55 3.36
C ASP A 127 0.42 -10.34 2.59
N SER A 128 1.17 -9.88 1.57
CA SER A 128 0.72 -8.78 0.71
C SER A 128 -0.54 -9.12 -0.08
N LEU A 129 -0.65 -10.34 -0.62
CA LEU A 129 -1.84 -10.77 -1.36
C LEU A 129 -3.06 -10.89 -0.44
N GLN A 130 -2.90 -11.48 0.74
CA GLN A 130 -4.00 -11.60 1.72
C GLN A 130 -4.50 -10.23 2.18
N LEU A 131 -3.58 -9.30 2.42
CA LEU A 131 -3.88 -7.95 2.85
C LEU A 131 -4.66 -7.18 1.79
N VAL A 132 -4.21 -7.22 0.54
CA VAL A 132 -4.90 -6.55 -0.56
C VAL A 132 -6.26 -7.18 -0.81
N GLU A 133 -6.37 -8.51 -0.73
CA GLU A 133 -7.67 -9.18 -0.79
C GLU A 133 -8.62 -8.67 0.30
N GLN A 134 -8.13 -8.51 1.53
CA GLN A 134 -8.91 -7.98 2.65
C GLN A 134 -9.32 -6.52 2.41
N ALA A 135 -8.42 -5.68 1.89
CA ALA A 135 -8.73 -4.30 1.53
C ALA A 135 -9.86 -4.23 0.49
N GLU A 136 -9.76 -5.02 -0.59
CA GLU A 136 -10.80 -5.10 -1.63
C GLU A 136 -12.15 -5.58 -1.06
N ARG A 137 -12.16 -6.59 -0.19
CA ARG A 137 -13.41 -7.09 0.43
C ARG A 137 -14.08 -6.06 1.33
N THR A 138 -13.30 -5.20 1.98
CA THR A 138 -13.82 -4.24 2.96
C THR A 138 -14.31 -2.95 2.29
N ALA A 139 -13.62 -2.52 1.23
CA ALA A 139 -13.82 -1.23 0.59
C ALA A 139 -14.81 -1.25 -0.60
N VAL A 140 -15.15 -2.43 -1.14
CA VAL A 140 -16.06 -2.61 -2.30
C VAL A 140 -17.51 -2.93 -1.87
N VAL A 141 -17.86 -2.81 -0.58
CA VAL A 141 -19.21 -3.08 -0.04
C VAL A 141 -20.19 -1.94 -0.30
#